data_AF-A0A2M8H6L4-F1
#
_entry.id   AF-A0A2M8H6L4-F1
#
_cell.length_a   1.000
_cell.length_b   1.000
_cell.length_c   1.000
_cell.angle_alpha   90.00
_cell.angle_beta   90.00
_cell.angle_gamma   90.00
#
_symmetry.space_group_name_H-M   'P 1'
#
loop_
_entity.id
_entity.type
_entity.pdbx_description
1 polymer ?
#
loop_
_entity_poly.entity_id
_entity_poly.type
_entity_poly.pdbx_seq_one_letter_code
_entity_poly.pdbx_strand_id
1 'polypeptide(L)'
;MKLIFLLWIGWLLAAAPVQAADSPPRLQAPLVADEDLQGHLDYLDQRLVLGQFAAMDSLLETLAVGQREYLLYQLLTGLKRLVTPSPELHAWVRDQAAKAPQWLVEGEVDGFLVQLPAYDFPAEARLVLSRWQQLAWQDNYRQLLAQDSFDFKQLYYSRNPELARQQQALLAVLDSQPTPILRRESRRLAALNLFLPDNQLLLHLIERTGDPALYQKLWRQPVDHDSLTALHTINRFYRGQEASDLLISASRHDRLLLPALHQLSRLSPLPDTARQYLLAELGKQQYSGLVAGLLLQMDEPRLLAQLADRLTHQERRHGTSVMRPDTGTPDGRPGL
;
A
#
# COMPACT_ATOMS: atom_id res chain seq x y z
N MET A 1 37.57 44.53 -28.32
CA MET A 1 38.88 44.21 -27.69
C MET A 1 38.59 43.29 -26.51
N LYS A 2 38.88 41.99 -26.64
CA LYS A 2 39.85 41.17 -25.85
C LYS A 2 39.52 41.14 -24.34
N LEU A 3 39.41 40.02 -23.62
CA LEU A 3 39.78 38.62 -23.87
C LEU A 3 39.04 37.72 -22.85
N ILE A 4 38.74 36.51 -23.31
CA ILE A 4 38.30 35.30 -22.63
C ILE A 4 39.15 34.97 -21.39
N PHE A 5 38.52 34.47 -20.31
CA PHE A 5 39.07 33.34 -19.53
C PHE A 5 37.97 32.50 -18.90
N LEU A 6 37.85 31.27 -19.43
CA LEU A 6 37.18 30.11 -18.83
C LEU A 6 37.91 29.69 -17.56
N LEU A 7 37.20 29.34 -16.50
CA LEU A 7 37.57 28.24 -15.60
C LEU A 7 36.36 27.74 -14.81
N TRP A 8 35.85 26.61 -15.30
CA TRP A 8 35.25 25.55 -14.49
C TRP A 8 36.03 25.32 -13.19
N ILE A 9 35.34 25.18 -12.05
CA ILE A 9 35.61 24.15 -11.02
C ILE A 9 34.39 24.09 -10.08
N GLY A 10 33.77 22.92 -10.06
CA GLY A 10 33.37 22.26 -8.81
C GLY A 10 32.23 22.87 -8.00
N TRP A 11 31.00 22.70 -8.49
CA TRP A 11 29.86 22.49 -7.60
C TRP A 11 30.08 21.18 -6.80
N LEU A 12 30.74 21.27 -5.66
CA LEU A 12 30.67 20.28 -4.60
C LEU A 12 29.49 20.67 -3.71
N LEU A 13 28.29 20.30 -4.17
CA LEU A 13 27.16 20.02 -3.29
C LEU A 13 27.61 18.93 -2.32
N ALA A 14 28.12 19.34 -1.16
CA ALA A 14 28.13 18.49 0.01
C ALA A 14 26.66 18.23 0.34
N ALA A 15 26.15 17.09 -0.13
CA ALA A 15 24.95 16.47 0.36
C ALA A 15 25.17 16.16 1.84
N ALA A 16 24.86 17.12 2.70
CA ALA A 16 24.57 16.81 4.09
C ALA A 16 23.37 15.86 4.06
N PRO A 17 23.46 14.66 4.63
CA PRO A 17 22.30 13.80 4.73
C PRO A 17 21.29 14.56 5.60
N VAL A 18 20.13 14.85 5.03
CA VAL A 18 18.92 15.13 5.80
C VAL A 18 18.60 13.82 6.50
N GLN A 19 19.30 13.55 7.61
CA GLN A 19 18.81 12.63 8.62
C GLN A 19 17.62 13.34 9.23
N ALA A 20 16.43 12.92 8.82
CA ALA A 20 15.22 13.16 9.59
C ALA A 20 15.53 12.75 11.03
N ALA A 21 15.67 13.76 11.90
CA ALA A 21 15.87 13.55 13.31
C ALA A 21 14.53 13.05 13.87
N ASP A 22 14.33 11.74 13.79
CA ASP A 22 13.20 11.00 14.40
C ASP A 22 13.35 10.93 15.94
N SER A 23 14.04 11.91 16.53
CA SER A 23 14.25 12.01 17.97
C SER A 23 13.15 12.91 18.55
N PRO A 24 12.33 12.41 19.49
CA PRO A 24 11.41 13.29 20.21
C PRO A 24 12.21 14.42 20.87
N PRO A 25 11.63 15.62 20.98
CA PRO A 25 12.31 16.78 21.58
C PRO A 25 12.85 16.41 22.97
N ARG A 26 14.16 16.62 23.18
CA ARG A 26 14.77 16.42 24.50
C ARG A 26 14.25 17.51 25.45
N LEU A 27 13.40 17.10 26.39
CA LEU A 27 12.90 17.95 27.48
C LEU A 27 14.09 18.50 28.29
N GLN A 28 14.25 19.82 28.33
CA GLN A 28 15.33 20.49 29.10
C GLN A 28 14.93 20.83 30.55
N ALA A 29 13.69 20.57 30.97
CA ALA A 29 13.19 20.90 32.30
C ALA A 29 13.13 19.65 33.21
N PRO A 30 13.71 19.69 34.43
CA PRO A 30 13.55 18.61 35.39
C PRO A 30 12.10 18.50 35.88
N LEU A 31 11.67 17.28 36.23
CA LEU A 31 10.43 17.00 36.93
C LEU A 31 10.30 17.92 38.16
N VAL A 32 9.14 18.54 38.35
CA VAL A 32 8.82 19.26 39.58
C VAL A 32 8.65 18.21 40.69
N ALA A 33 9.72 18.02 41.48
CA ALA A 33 9.83 17.28 42.75
C ALA A 33 9.08 15.92 42.83
N ASP A 34 9.86 14.84 42.77
CA ASP A 34 9.50 13.41 42.76
C ASP A 34 8.74 12.86 44.00
N GLU A 35 8.33 13.69 44.96
CA GLU A 35 7.74 13.15 46.19
C GLU A 35 6.29 12.69 45.96
N ASP A 36 6.09 11.37 46.13
CA ASP A 36 4.80 10.65 46.14
C ASP A 36 4.07 10.45 44.78
N LEU A 37 4.75 10.63 43.64
CA LEU A 37 4.12 10.38 42.32
C LEU A 37 3.69 8.92 42.12
N GLN A 38 4.46 7.96 42.64
CA GLN A 38 4.11 6.54 42.53
C GLN A 38 2.84 6.22 43.35
N GLY A 39 2.71 6.77 44.55
CA GLY A 39 1.50 6.59 45.37
C GLY A 39 0.26 7.15 44.69
N HIS A 40 0.40 8.31 44.03
CA HIS A 40 -0.67 8.89 43.21
C HIS A 40 -1.02 8.01 42.00
N LEU A 41 -0.03 7.44 41.28
CA LEU A 41 -0.28 6.50 40.19
C LEU A 41 -1.05 5.27 40.67
N ASP A 42 -0.58 4.63 41.75
CA ASP A 42 -1.21 3.43 42.31
C ASP A 42 -2.66 3.71 42.73
N TYR A 43 -2.92 4.88 43.34
CA TYR A 43 -4.26 5.33 43.67
C TYR A 43 -5.13 5.52 42.41
N LEU A 44 -4.61 6.18 41.38
CA LEU A 44 -5.34 6.44 40.14
C LEU A 44 -5.65 5.14 39.40
N ASP A 45 -4.71 4.19 39.33
CA ASP A 45 -4.93 2.87 38.73
C ASP A 45 -6.00 2.08 39.48
N GLN A 46 -6.00 2.11 40.81
CA GLN A 46 -7.04 1.47 41.61
C GLN A 46 -8.43 2.08 41.33
N ARG A 47 -8.52 3.41 41.25
CA ARG A 47 -9.78 4.11 40.96
C ARG A 47 -10.25 3.88 39.53
N LEU A 48 -9.33 3.76 38.58
CA LEU A 48 -9.61 3.45 37.18
C LEU A 48 -10.26 2.07 37.06
N VAL A 49 -9.74 1.05 37.76
CA VAL A 49 -10.33 -0.29 37.79
C VAL A 49 -11.74 -0.28 38.41
N LEU A 50 -11.95 0.57 39.42
CA LEU A 50 -13.25 0.72 40.10
C LEU A 50 -14.24 1.62 39.34
N GLY A 51 -13.86 2.25 38.22
CA GLY A 51 -14.70 3.19 37.48
C GLY A 51 -14.95 4.52 38.22
N GLN A 52 -14.11 4.89 39.18
CA GLN A 52 -14.30 6.05 40.05
C GLN A 52 -13.67 7.32 39.47
N PHE A 53 -14.07 7.71 38.26
CA PHE A 53 -13.48 8.81 37.49
C PHE A 53 -13.57 10.18 38.19
N ALA A 54 -14.68 10.46 38.88
CA ALA A 54 -14.82 11.71 39.64
C ALA A 54 -13.79 11.83 40.79
N ALA A 55 -13.42 10.70 41.42
CA ALA A 55 -12.40 10.67 42.45
C ALA A 55 -10.99 10.84 41.87
N MET A 56 -10.76 10.36 40.64
CA MET A 56 -9.53 10.61 39.89
C MET A 56 -9.39 12.10 39.56
N ASP A 57 -10.44 12.69 38.97
CA ASP A 57 -10.43 14.11 38.61
C ASP A 57 -10.24 15.01 39.83
N SER A 58 -10.87 14.68 40.96
CA SER A 58 -10.68 15.40 42.24
C SER A 58 -9.22 15.39 42.69
N LEU A 59 -8.52 14.25 42.61
CA LEU A 59 -7.09 14.19 42.94
C LEU A 59 -6.29 15.03 41.93
N LEU A 60 -6.53 14.84 40.64
CA LEU A 60 -5.79 15.52 39.57
C LEU A 60 -5.92 17.05 39.66
N GLU A 61 -7.05 17.59 40.11
CA GLU A 61 -7.26 19.02 40.33
C GLU A 61 -6.40 19.61 41.48
N THR A 62 -6.04 18.79 42.47
CA THR A 62 -5.21 19.24 43.61
C THR A 62 -3.71 19.30 43.28
N LEU A 63 -3.29 18.63 42.22
CA LEU A 63 -1.88 18.49 41.85
C LEU A 63 -1.35 19.70 41.07
N ALA A 64 -0.04 19.94 41.18
CA ALA A 64 0.64 20.88 40.32
C ALA A 64 0.51 20.47 38.84
N VAL A 65 0.41 21.46 37.94
CA VAL A 65 0.16 21.23 36.50
C VAL A 65 1.09 20.17 35.91
N GLY A 66 2.38 20.23 36.24
CA GLY A 66 3.34 19.29 35.69
C GLY A 66 3.19 17.86 36.20
N GLN A 67 2.86 17.67 37.47
CA GLN A 67 2.58 16.35 38.05
C GLN A 67 1.29 15.78 37.46
N ARG A 68 0.23 16.59 37.39
CA ARG A 68 -1.06 16.20 36.79
C ARG A 68 -0.90 15.69 35.36
N GLU A 69 -0.20 16.44 34.51
CA GLU A 69 -0.04 16.09 33.10
C GLU A 69 0.87 14.87 32.91
N TYR A 70 1.91 14.72 33.74
CA TYR A 70 2.73 13.51 33.78
C TYR A 70 1.89 12.27 34.15
N LEU A 71 1.11 12.34 35.22
CA LEU A 71 0.26 11.21 35.65
C LEU A 71 -0.78 10.84 34.60
N LEU A 72 -1.44 11.85 34.00
CA LEU A 72 -2.37 11.62 32.88
C LEU A 72 -1.69 10.93 31.71
N TYR A 73 -0.49 11.36 31.33
CA TYR A 73 0.29 10.75 30.26
C TYR A 73 0.63 9.29 30.56
N GLN A 74 1.05 8.97 31.79
CA GLN A 74 1.35 7.60 32.22
C GLN A 74 0.11 6.70 32.19
N LEU A 75 -1.01 7.15 32.78
CA LEU A 75 -2.27 6.40 32.80
C LEU A 75 -2.77 6.09 31.39
N LEU A 76 -2.81 7.08 30.50
CA LEU A 76 -3.25 6.91 29.12
C LEU A 76 -2.32 5.98 28.34
N THR A 77 -1.02 6.03 28.61
CA THR A 77 -0.05 5.09 28.04
C THR A 77 -0.35 3.65 28.47
N GLY A 78 -0.69 3.43 29.74
CA GLY A 78 -1.12 2.12 30.25
C GLY A 78 -2.40 1.60 29.59
N LEU A 79 -3.38 2.49 29.39
CA LEU A 79 -4.68 2.16 28.78
C LEU A 79 -4.59 1.64 27.35
N LYS A 80 -3.51 1.93 26.61
CA LYS A 80 -3.29 1.38 25.27
C LYS A 80 -3.38 -0.16 25.26
N ARG A 81 -3.01 -0.84 26.35
CA ARG A 81 -3.04 -2.31 26.42
C ARG A 81 -4.43 -2.88 26.67
N LEU A 82 -5.36 -2.05 27.13
CA LEU A 82 -6.72 -2.48 27.43
C LEU A 82 -7.50 -2.72 26.13
N VAL A 83 -8.17 -3.87 26.07
CA VAL A 83 -8.90 -4.30 24.87
C VAL A 83 -10.38 -3.90 24.93
N THR A 84 -10.99 -3.93 26.12
CA THR A 84 -12.42 -3.70 26.30
C THR A 84 -12.66 -2.59 27.31
N PRO A 85 -12.85 -1.33 26.86
CA PRO A 85 -13.15 -0.23 27.75
C PRO A 85 -14.62 -0.28 28.21
N SER A 86 -14.88 0.15 29.45
CA SER A 86 -16.24 0.46 29.88
C SER A 86 -16.74 1.74 29.20
N PRO A 87 -18.06 1.95 29.06
CA PRO A 87 -18.60 3.19 28.49
C PRO A 87 -18.17 4.45 29.24
N GLU A 88 -18.07 4.35 30.57
CA GLU A 88 -17.62 5.43 31.44
C GLU A 88 -16.14 5.75 31.24
N LEU A 89 -15.29 4.73 31.14
CA LEU A 89 -13.87 4.92 30.82
C LEU A 89 -13.70 5.56 29.44
N HIS A 90 -14.49 5.12 28.45
CA HIS A 90 -14.47 5.71 27.13
C HIS A 90 -14.89 7.19 27.15
N ALA A 91 -15.87 7.57 27.96
CA ALA A 91 -16.27 8.96 28.14
C ALA A 91 -15.14 9.77 28.80
N TRP A 92 -14.56 9.28 29.88
CA TRP A 92 -13.47 9.96 30.58
C TRP A 92 -12.25 10.18 29.68
N VAL A 93 -11.82 9.18 28.91
CA VAL A 93 -10.69 9.34 27.95
C VAL A 93 -11.04 10.35 26.84
N ARG A 94 -12.29 10.38 26.38
CA ARG A 94 -12.75 11.39 25.41
C ARG A 94 -12.64 12.80 25.98
N ASP A 95 -13.00 12.98 27.25
CA ASP A 95 -12.88 14.27 27.92
C ASP A 95 -11.42 14.70 28.05
N GLN A 96 -10.50 13.77 28.37
CA GLN A 96 -9.06 14.09 28.40
C GLN A 96 -8.51 14.43 26.99
N ALA A 97 -8.97 13.76 25.93
CA ALA A 97 -8.56 14.02 24.55
C ALA A 97 -8.97 15.42 24.02
N ALA A 98 -9.99 16.02 24.63
CA ALA A 98 -10.50 17.35 24.29
C ALA A 98 -9.77 18.48 25.04
N LYS A 99 -9.01 18.18 26.10
CA LYS A 99 -8.25 19.18 26.85
C LYS A 99 -6.99 19.60 26.10
N ALA A 100 -6.49 20.80 26.42
CA ALA A 100 -5.20 21.29 25.95
C ALA A 100 -4.14 21.13 27.05
N PRO A 101 -2.90 20.74 26.71
CA PRO A 101 -1.82 20.71 27.67
C PRO A 101 -1.44 22.14 28.09
N GLN A 102 -1.15 22.33 29.38
CA GLN A 102 -0.82 23.62 29.97
C GLN A 102 0.68 23.73 30.27
N TRP A 103 1.38 22.62 30.48
CA TRP A 103 2.83 22.65 30.67
C TRP A 103 3.56 22.62 29.33
N LEU A 104 4.03 23.77 28.90
CA LEU A 104 4.83 23.92 27.69
C LEU A 104 6.31 24.08 28.01
N VAL A 105 7.15 23.50 27.16
CA VAL A 105 8.61 23.61 27.19
C VAL A 105 9.12 24.06 25.82
N GLU A 106 10.24 24.78 25.83
CA GLU A 106 10.91 25.17 24.59
C GLU A 106 11.68 23.98 24.01
N GLY A 107 11.48 23.72 22.73
CA GLY A 107 12.17 22.71 21.96
C GLY A 107 12.58 23.24 20.59
N GLU A 108 13.51 22.56 19.93
CA GLU A 108 13.92 22.88 18.57
C GLU A 108 13.37 21.80 17.62
N VAL A 109 12.60 22.23 16.62
CA VAL A 109 12.08 21.36 15.55
C VAL A 109 12.49 21.96 14.22
N ASP A 110 13.23 21.18 13.41
CA ASP A 110 13.73 21.60 12.09
C ASP A 110 14.53 22.92 12.10
N GLY A 111 15.27 23.19 13.18
CA GLY A 111 16.06 24.42 13.32
C GLY A 111 15.28 25.64 13.85
N PHE A 112 14.01 25.47 14.21
CA PHE A 112 13.16 26.52 14.76
C PHE A 112 12.82 26.25 16.23
N LEU A 113 12.90 27.30 17.05
CA LEU A 113 12.42 27.27 18.44
C LEU A 113 10.88 27.24 18.45
N VAL A 114 10.33 26.18 19.04
CA VAL A 114 8.90 25.95 19.17
C VAL A 114 8.56 25.64 20.63
N GLN A 115 7.33 26.00 21.04
CA GLN A 115 6.79 25.58 22.33
C GLN A 115 6.00 24.29 22.15
N LEU A 116 6.40 23.25 22.87
CA LEU A 116 5.80 21.92 22.83
C LEU A 116 5.30 21.52 24.22
N PRO A 117 4.25 20.71 24.32
CA PRO A 117 3.84 20.18 25.61
C PRO A 117 4.94 19.31 26.20
N ALA A 118 5.21 19.46 27.51
CA ALA A 118 6.11 18.56 28.24
C ALA A 118 5.56 17.13 28.24
N TYR A 119 4.23 17.00 28.36
CA TYR A 119 3.49 15.75 28.27
C TYR A 119 2.24 15.92 27.43
N ASP A 120 2.22 15.33 26.24
CA ASP A 120 1.07 15.40 25.33
C ASP A 120 0.00 14.35 25.69
N PHE A 121 -0.57 14.48 26.88
CA PHE A 121 -1.63 13.58 27.34
C PHE A 121 -2.88 13.61 26.42
N PRO A 122 -3.29 14.73 25.78
CA PRO A 122 -4.45 14.70 24.87
C PRO A 122 -4.16 13.91 23.59
N ALA A 123 -2.95 13.98 23.03
CA ALA A 123 -2.57 13.12 21.91
C ALA A 123 -2.60 11.64 22.32
N GLU A 124 -2.10 11.30 23.51
CA GLU A 124 -2.15 9.93 24.02
C GLU A 124 -3.59 9.42 24.18
N ALA A 125 -4.50 10.24 24.69
CA ALA A 125 -5.90 9.90 24.78
C ALA A 125 -6.52 9.64 23.40
N ARG A 126 -6.18 10.43 22.37
CA ARG A 126 -6.65 10.21 21.00
C ARG A 126 -6.12 8.89 20.41
N LEU A 127 -4.87 8.52 20.72
CA LEU A 127 -4.29 7.24 20.31
C LEU A 127 -5.04 6.06 20.96
N VAL A 128 -5.34 6.16 22.27
CA VAL A 128 -6.14 5.15 22.99
C VAL A 128 -7.52 4.99 22.34
N LEU A 129 -8.23 6.09 22.09
CA LEU A 129 -9.55 6.07 21.46
C LEU A 129 -9.50 5.47 20.05
N SER A 130 -8.50 5.86 19.24
CA SER A 130 -8.32 5.32 17.89
C SER A 130 -8.08 3.81 17.93
N ARG A 131 -7.30 3.32 18.89
CA ARG A 131 -7.05 1.88 19.06
C ARG A 131 -8.31 1.13 19.47
N TRP A 132 -9.06 1.64 20.44
CA TRP A 132 -10.33 1.01 20.85
C TRP A 132 -11.35 0.99 19.72
N GLN A 133 -11.44 2.06 18.92
CA GLN A 133 -12.29 2.09 17.74
C GLN A 133 -11.87 1.02 16.71
N GLN A 134 -10.56 0.85 16.48
CA GLN A 134 -10.04 -0.18 15.60
C GLN A 134 -10.38 -1.59 16.09
N LEU A 135 -10.23 -1.86 17.39
CA LEU A 135 -10.60 -3.14 18.00
C LEU A 135 -12.11 -3.41 17.90
N ALA A 136 -12.94 -2.40 18.14
CA ALA A 136 -14.39 -2.51 18.00
C ALA A 136 -14.81 -2.87 16.56
N TRP A 137 -14.17 -2.28 15.55
CA TRP A 137 -14.39 -2.69 14.15
C TRP A 137 -13.93 -4.11 13.89
N GLN A 138 -12.77 -4.52 14.41
CA GLN A 138 -12.26 -5.88 14.22
C GLN A 138 -13.23 -6.93 14.81
N ASP A 139 -13.73 -6.69 16.02
CA ASP A 139 -14.68 -7.60 16.66
C ASP A 139 -16.01 -7.66 15.90
N ASN A 140 -16.53 -6.52 15.45
CA ASN A 140 -17.73 -6.46 14.62
C ASN A 140 -17.54 -7.23 13.30
N TYR A 141 -16.46 -6.98 12.57
CA TYR A 141 -16.19 -7.67 11.31
C TYR A 141 -16.01 -9.18 11.50
N ARG A 142 -15.38 -9.61 12.59
CA ARG A 142 -15.27 -11.05 12.92
C ARG A 142 -16.65 -11.68 13.09
N GLN A 143 -17.58 -11.00 13.77
CA GLN A 143 -18.95 -11.47 13.94
C GLN A 143 -19.71 -11.50 12.61
N LEU A 144 -19.64 -10.43 11.80
CA LEU A 144 -20.31 -10.37 10.50
C LEU A 144 -19.80 -11.43 9.52
N LEU A 145 -18.48 -11.67 9.50
CA LEU A 145 -17.87 -12.71 8.67
C LEU A 145 -18.29 -14.11 9.14
N ALA A 146 -18.34 -14.36 10.45
CA ALA A 146 -18.81 -15.63 10.98
C ALA A 146 -20.30 -15.89 10.66
N GLN A 147 -21.12 -14.83 10.65
CA GLN A 147 -22.56 -14.89 10.37
C GLN A 147 -22.92 -14.79 8.87
N ASP A 148 -21.91 -14.70 7.97
CA ASP A 148 -22.10 -14.53 6.53
C ASP A 148 -22.85 -13.24 6.11
N SER A 149 -22.88 -12.25 7.00
CA SER A 149 -23.62 -10.99 6.84
C SER A 149 -22.71 -9.79 6.50
N PHE A 150 -21.42 -10.02 6.28
CA PHE A 150 -20.47 -8.95 5.93
C PHE A 150 -20.76 -8.38 4.53
N ASP A 151 -20.88 -7.04 4.47
CA ASP A 151 -21.13 -6.29 3.23
C ASP A 151 -20.02 -5.26 2.96
N PHE A 152 -19.23 -5.52 1.92
CA PHE A 152 -18.15 -4.63 1.47
C PHE A 152 -18.64 -3.22 1.08
N LYS A 153 -19.90 -3.06 0.65
CA LYS A 153 -20.41 -1.76 0.22
C LYS A 153 -20.55 -0.77 1.37
N GLN A 154 -20.78 -1.26 2.59
CA GLN A 154 -20.87 -0.40 3.78
C GLN A 154 -19.52 0.22 4.14
N LEU A 155 -18.43 -0.44 3.76
CA LEU A 155 -17.07 0.06 3.96
C LEU A 155 -16.66 0.98 2.80
N TYR A 156 -16.77 0.50 1.56
CA TYR A 156 -16.19 1.13 0.38
C TYR A 156 -17.13 2.11 -0.35
N TYR A 157 -17.81 2.99 0.40
CA TYR A 157 -18.55 4.11 -0.18
C TYR A 157 -17.67 5.36 -0.29
N SER A 158 -17.92 6.19 -1.30
CA SER A 158 -17.03 7.30 -1.71
C SER A 158 -16.83 8.41 -0.67
N ARG A 159 -17.70 8.51 0.35
CA ARG A 159 -17.66 9.56 1.38
C ARG A 159 -17.25 9.04 2.75
N ASN A 160 -16.60 7.88 2.82
CA ASN A 160 -16.17 7.31 4.10
C ASN A 160 -14.86 7.99 4.57
N PRO A 161 -14.88 8.86 5.60
CA PRO A 161 -13.65 9.47 6.11
C PRO A 161 -12.76 8.45 6.83
N GLU A 162 -13.32 7.34 7.28
CA GLU A 162 -12.66 6.31 8.08
C GLU A 162 -12.18 5.12 7.24
N LEU A 163 -12.27 5.21 5.91
CA LEU A 163 -12.04 4.09 5.00
C LEU A 163 -10.68 3.41 5.24
N ALA A 164 -9.60 4.18 5.34
CA ALA A 164 -8.26 3.63 5.54
C ALA A 164 -8.15 2.85 6.86
N ARG A 165 -8.68 3.41 7.96
CA ARG A 165 -8.63 2.76 9.28
C ARG A 165 -9.54 1.53 9.35
N GLN A 166 -10.73 1.61 8.75
CA GLN A 166 -11.64 0.49 8.68
C GLN A 166 -11.13 -0.63 7.77
N GLN A 167 -10.49 -0.30 6.65
CA GLN A 167 -9.82 -1.27 5.78
C GLN A 167 -8.69 -1.98 6.53
N GLN A 168 -7.84 -1.24 7.26
CA GLN A 168 -6.79 -1.85 8.07
C GLN A 168 -7.37 -2.81 9.14
N ALA A 169 -8.48 -2.45 9.78
CA ALA A 169 -9.19 -3.33 10.70
C ALA A 169 -9.72 -4.60 9.99
N LEU A 170 -10.29 -4.46 8.78
CA LEU A 170 -10.75 -5.60 8.00
C LEU A 170 -9.60 -6.55 7.63
N LEU A 171 -8.49 -6.02 7.12
CA LEU A 171 -7.31 -6.83 6.77
C LEU A 171 -6.79 -7.62 7.96
N ALA A 172 -6.66 -6.98 9.13
CA ALA A 172 -6.24 -7.64 10.36
C ALA A 172 -7.21 -8.77 10.79
N VAL A 173 -8.51 -8.63 10.53
CA VAL A 173 -9.49 -9.69 10.81
C VAL A 173 -9.34 -10.85 9.82
N LEU A 174 -9.23 -10.55 8.52
CA LEU A 174 -9.03 -11.54 7.45
C LEU A 174 -7.77 -12.36 7.69
N ASP A 175 -6.74 -11.78 8.35
CA ASP A 175 -5.52 -12.49 8.70
C ASP A 175 -5.74 -13.74 9.57
N SER A 176 -6.76 -13.68 10.43
CA SER A 176 -7.13 -14.75 11.37
C SER A 176 -8.26 -15.66 10.88
N GLN A 177 -8.87 -15.37 9.73
CA GLN A 177 -10.04 -16.11 9.27
C GLN A 177 -9.68 -17.47 8.65
N PRO A 178 -10.51 -18.50 8.85
CA PRO A 178 -10.41 -19.77 8.15
C PRO A 178 -10.48 -19.63 6.62
N THR A 179 -9.73 -20.46 5.89
CA THR A 179 -9.74 -20.54 4.42
C THR A 179 -11.15 -20.62 3.78
N PRO A 180 -12.15 -21.38 4.31
CA PRO A 180 -13.48 -21.40 3.69
C PRO A 180 -14.17 -20.03 3.73
N ILE A 181 -14.03 -19.27 4.82
CA ILE A 181 -14.57 -17.91 4.93
C ILE A 181 -13.87 -17.00 3.92
N LEU A 182 -12.53 -17.05 3.86
CA LEU A 182 -11.76 -16.26 2.90
C LEU A 182 -12.17 -16.54 1.45
N ARG A 183 -12.33 -17.81 1.06
CA ARG A 183 -12.77 -18.18 -0.30
C ARG A 183 -14.17 -17.67 -0.62
N ARG A 184 -15.10 -17.72 0.34
CA ARG A 184 -16.45 -17.19 0.17
C ARG A 184 -16.40 -15.68 -0.06
N GLU A 185 -15.67 -14.96 0.78
CA GLU A 185 -15.53 -13.50 0.65
C GLU A 185 -14.79 -13.10 -0.63
N SER A 186 -13.77 -13.84 -1.06
CA SER A 186 -13.09 -13.65 -2.35
C SER A 186 -14.08 -13.69 -3.51
N ARG A 187 -14.93 -14.73 -3.57
CA ARG A 187 -15.94 -14.87 -4.62
C ARG A 187 -16.99 -13.77 -4.56
N ARG A 188 -17.45 -13.40 -3.35
CA ARG A 188 -18.40 -12.30 -3.14
C ARG A 188 -17.82 -10.99 -3.65
N LEU A 189 -16.59 -10.65 -3.26
CA LEU A 189 -15.90 -9.44 -3.70
C LEU A 189 -15.64 -9.42 -5.21
N ALA A 190 -15.29 -10.56 -5.80
CA ALA A 190 -15.08 -10.70 -7.25
C ALA A 190 -16.37 -10.44 -8.05
N ALA A 191 -17.51 -10.92 -7.55
CA ALA A 191 -18.82 -10.72 -8.18
C ALA A 191 -19.36 -9.28 -8.01
N LEU A 192 -18.94 -8.56 -6.98
CA LEU A 192 -19.38 -7.21 -6.72
C LEU A 192 -18.76 -6.21 -7.70
N ASN A 193 -19.61 -5.40 -8.34
CA ASN A 193 -19.17 -4.22 -9.07
C ASN A 193 -18.94 -3.05 -8.11
N LEU A 194 -17.84 -3.14 -7.37
CA LEU A 194 -17.39 -2.15 -6.40
C LEU A 194 -16.05 -1.58 -6.85
N PHE A 195 -15.94 -0.24 -6.81
CA PHE A 195 -14.69 0.47 -6.98
C PHE A 195 -13.90 0.43 -5.66
N LEU A 196 -12.64 0.03 -5.73
CA LEU A 196 -11.72 0.05 -4.58
C LEU A 196 -10.74 1.22 -4.79
N PRO A 197 -10.42 1.99 -3.73
CA PRO A 197 -9.47 3.09 -3.82
C PRO A 197 -8.03 2.61 -4.05
N ASP A 198 -7.71 1.42 -3.55
CA ASP A 198 -6.43 0.73 -3.66
C ASP A 198 -6.66 -0.77 -3.92
N ASN A 199 -5.59 -1.48 -4.25
CA ASN A 199 -5.64 -2.91 -4.55
C ASN A 199 -5.24 -3.81 -3.37
N GLN A 200 -5.03 -3.25 -2.16
CA GLN A 200 -4.51 -4.00 -1.00
C GLN A 200 -5.44 -5.14 -0.60
N LEU A 201 -6.75 -4.88 -0.54
CA LEU A 201 -7.76 -5.90 -0.20
C LEU A 201 -7.75 -7.06 -1.20
N LEU A 202 -7.65 -6.77 -2.50
CA LEU A 202 -7.61 -7.80 -3.53
C LEU A 202 -6.35 -8.64 -3.41
N LEU A 203 -5.18 -7.99 -3.29
CA LEU A 203 -3.91 -8.68 -3.12
C LEU A 203 -3.94 -9.58 -1.89
N HIS A 204 -4.39 -9.07 -0.75
CA HIS A 204 -4.45 -9.81 0.51
C HIS A 204 -5.29 -11.09 0.41
N LEU A 205 -6.45 -11.02 -0.26
CA LEU A 205 -7.29 -12.19 -0.50
C LEU A 205 -6.68 -13.14 -1.55
N ILE A 206 -6.04 -12.62 -2.59
CA ILE A 206 -5.33 -13.40 -3.61
C ILE A 206 -4.21 -14.23 -2.98
N GLU A 207 -3.39 -13.63 -2.12
CA GLU A 207 -2.25 -14.30 -1.46
C GLU A 207 -2.65 -15.49 -0.59
N ARG A 208 -3.91 -15.53 -0.15
CA ARG A 208 -4.46 -16.58 0.73
C ARG A 208 -5.36 -17.56 0.00
N THR A 209 -6.09 -17.11 -1.01
CA THR A 209 -7.12 -17.92 -1.69
C THR A 209 -6.75 -18.33 -3.10
N GLY A 210 -5.94 -17.52 -3.78
CA GLY A 210 -5.60 -17.69 -5.19
C GLY A 210 -6.80 -17.59 -6.14
N ASP A 211 -7.94 -17.02 -5.75
CA ASP A 211 -9.17 -17.06 -6.57
C ASP A 211 -8.97 -16.37 -7.95
N PRO A 212 -9.24 -17.06 -9.08
CA PRO A 212 -8.96 -16.51 -10.40
C PRO A 212 -9.86 -15.31 -10.74
N ALA A 213 -11.06 -15.24 -10.15
CA ALA A 213 -11.98 -14.13 -10.37
C ALA A 213 -11.46 -12.83 -9.71
N LEU A 214 -10.71 -12.94 -8.61
CA LEU A 214 -10.05 -11.78 -8.00
C LEU A 214 -8.93 -11.23 -8.86
N TYR A 215 -8.10 -12.09 -9.49
CA TYR A 215 -7.10 -11.62 -10.45
C TYR A 215 -7.76 -10.86 -11.61
N GLN A 216 -8.82 -11.41 -12.19
CA GLN A 216 -9.54 -10.73 -13.28
C GLN A 216 -10.13 -9.39 -12.84
N LYS A 217 -10.62 -9.29 -11.59
CA LYS A 217 -11.10 -8.02 -11.04
C LYS A 217 -9.94 -7.03 -10.85
N LEU A 218 -8.82 -7.48 -10.29
CA LEU A 218 -7.62 -6.69 -10.08
C LEU A 218 -7.09 -6.11 -11.39
N TRP A 219 -7.05 -6.90 -12.46
CA TRP A 219 -6.62 -6.40 -13.76
C TRP A 219 -7.47 -5.24 -14.26
N ARG A 220 -8.77 -5.19 -13.95
CA ARG A 220 -9.66 -4.09 -14.36
C ARG A 220 -9.47 -2.81 -13.53
N GLN A 221 -8.67 -2.83 -12.49
CA GLN A 221 -8.40 -1.68 -11.63
C GLN A 221 -7.13 -0.93 -12.05
N PRO A 222 -6.96 0.34 -11.63
CA PRO A 222 -5.71 1.06 -11.86
C PRO A 222 -4.51 0.28 -11.34
N VAL A 223 -3.49 0.14 -12.17
CA VAL A 223 -2.28 -0.62 -11.85
C VAL A 223 -1.40 0.16 -10.86
N ASP A 224 -1.12 -0.48 -9.72
CA ASP A 224 -0.26 -0.01 -8.64
C ASP A 224 0.80 -1.07 -8.24
N HIS A 225 1.51 -0.84 -7.14
CA HIS A 225 2.50 -1.78 -6.61
C HIS A 225 1.88 -3.14 -6.27
N ASP A 226 0.68 -3.15 -5.68
CA ASP A 226 -0.01 -4.37 -5.26
C ASP A 226 -0.41 -5.24 -6.47
N SER A 227 -0.79 -4.61 -7.58
CA SER A 227 -1.06 -5.30 -8.86
C SER A 227 0.17 -6.06 -9.38
N LEU A 228 1.36 -5.46 -9.26
CA LEU A 228 2.62 -6.09 -9.66
C LEU A 228 2.97 -7.24 -8.71
N THR A 229 2.76 -7.06 -7.41
CA THR A 229 2.97 -8.12 -6.41
C THR A 229 2.03 -9.30 -6.66
N ALA A 230 0.76 -9.03 -7.02
CA ALA A 230 -0.20 -10.08 -7.34
C ALA A 230 0.25 -10.95 -8.52
N LEU A 231 0.87 -10.38 -9.56
CA LEU A 231 1.42 -11.18 -10.66
C LEU A 231 2.39 -12.27 -10.17
N HIS A 232 3.24 -11.94 -9.19
CA HIS A 232 4.20 -12.87 -8.60
C HIS A 232 3.57 -14.04 -7.84
N THR A 233 2.32 -13.88 -7.41
CA THR A 233 1.58 -14.92 -6.70
C THR A 233 0.96 -15.97 -7.63
N ILE A 234 0.82 -15.72 -8.94
CA ILE A 234 0.11 -16.62 -9.87
C ILE A 234 0.76 -18.02 -9.87
N ASN A 235 2.09 -18.09 -9.98
CA ASN A 235 2.83 -19.36 -10.04
C ASN A 235 2.77 -20.18 -8.74
N ARG A 236 2.33 -19.57 -7.63
CA ARG A 236 2.11 -20.26 -6.35
C ARG A 236 0.85 -21.13 -6.41
N PHE A 237 -0.19 -20.66 -7.09
CA PHE A 237 -1.51 -21.31 -7.12
C PHE A 237 -1.81 -22.03 -8.43
N TYR A 238 -1.27 -21.54 -9.54
CA TYR A 238 -1.56 -22.03 -10.89
C TYR A 238 -0.30 -22.50 -11.60
N ARG A 239 -0.46 -23.48 -12.48
CA ARG A 239 0.61 -24.00 -13.34
C ARG A 239 0.07 -24.30 -14.74
N GLY A 240 0.95 -24.27 -15.74
CA GLY A 240 0.58 -24.60 -17.12
C GLY A 240 -0.45 -23.62 -17.70
N GLN A 241 -1.52 -24.17 -18.26
CA GLN A 241 -2.52 -23.40 -19.02
C GLN A 241 -3.21 -22.31 -18.20
N GLU A 242 -3.68 -22.62 -16.98
CA GLU A 242 -4.42 -21.67 -16.14
C GLU A 242 -3.56 -20.46 -15.75
N ALA A 243 -2.28 -20.70 -15.43
CA ALA A 243 -1.32 -19.63 -15.16
C ALA A 243 -1.09 -18.77 -16.40
N SER A 244 -0.96 -19.40 -17.58
CA SER A 244 -0.78 -18.66 -18.83
C SER A 244 -1.99 -17.80 -19.18
N ASP A 245 -3.21 -18.28 -18.99
CA ASP A 245 -4.43 -17.52 -19.29
C ASP A 245 -4.56 -16.29 -18.39
N LEU A 246 -4.21 -16.42 -17.10
CA LEU A 246 -4.18 -15.29 -16.17
C LEU A 246 -3.12 -14.26 -16.57
N LEU A 247 -1.92 -14.69 -16.95
CA LEU A 247 -0.83 -13.79 -17.39
C LEU A 247 -1.17 -13.09 -18.71
N ILE A 248 -1.76 -13.80 -19.68
CA ILE A 248 -2.26 -13.23 -20.94
C ILE A 248 -3.39 -12.22 -20.66
N SER A 249 -4.22 -12.46 -19.66
CA SER A 249 -5.26 -11.50 -19.28
C SER A 249 -4.67 -10.23 -18.66
N ALA A 250 -3.61 -10.37 -17.86
CA ALA A 250 -2.91 -9.24 -17.24
C ALA A 250 -2.17 -8.38 -18.27
N SER A 251 -1.57 -9.01 -19.29
CA SER A 251 -0.79 -8.31 -20.33
C SER A 251 -1.63 -7.40 -21.24
N ARG A 252 -2.96 -7.44 -21.12
CA ARG A 252 -3.86 -6.47 -21.77
C ARG A 252 -3.73 -5.05 -21.20
N HIS A 253 -3.13 -4.88 -20.03
CA HIS A 253 -2.82 -3.58 -19.44
C HIS A 253 -1.38 -3.20 -19.75
N ASP A 254 -1.18 -2.03 -20.35
CA ASP A 254 0.15 -1.57 -20.81
C ASP A 254 1.22 -1.62 -19.71
N ARG A 255 0.84 -1.28 -18.47
CA ARG A 255 1.75 -1.29 -17.31
C ARG A 255 2.08 -2.69 -16.79
N LEU A 256 1.22 -3.67 -17.03
CA LEU A 256 1.41 -5.07 -16.61
C LEU A 256 1.97 -5.94 -17.74
N LEU A 257 1.96 -5.46 -18.98
CA LEU A 257 2.41 -6.20 -20.16
C LEU A 257 3.82 -6.75 -20.01
N LEU A 258 4.82 -5.91 -19.73
CA LEU A 258 6.21 -6.37 -19.61
C LEU A 258 6.42 -7.33 -18.43
N PRO A 259 5.95 -7.02 -17.19
CA PRO A 259 6.02 -7.97 -16.09
C PRO A 259 5.33 -9.31 -16.38
N ALA A 260 4.14 -9.29 -16.99
CA ALA A 260 3.37 -10.49 -17.29
C ALA A 260 4.05 -11.36 -18.36
N LEU A 261 4.59 -10.75 -19.42
CA LEU A 261 5.33 -11.47 -20.47
C LEU A 261 6.59 -12.14 -19.91
N HIS A 262 7.33 -11.43 -19.05
CA HIS A 262 8.52 -11.96 -18.40
C HIS A 262 8.20 -13.09 -17.41
N GLN A 263 7.03 -13.11 -16.78
CA GLN A 263 6.59 -14.25 -16.00
C GLN A 263 6.11 -15.42 -16.85
N LEU A 264 5.43 -15.12 -17.95
CA LEU A 264 4.93 -16.12 -18.88
C LEU A 264 6.08 -16.88 -19.55
N SER A 265 7.20 -16.20 -19.86
CA SER A 265 8.42 -16.85 -20.37
C SER A 265 9.10 -17.78 -19.36
N ARG A 266 8.88 -17.57 -18.05
CA ARG A 266 9.41 -18.41 -16.98
C ARG A 266 8.56 -19.66 -16.69
N LEU A 267 7.39 -19.79 -17.31
CA LEU A 267 6.55 -20.97 -17.16
C LEU A 267 7.20 -22.17 -17.86
N SER A 268 7.47 -23.24 -17.10
CA SER A 268 7.96 -24.50 -17.64
C SER A 268 7.06 -25.64 -17.16
N PRO A 269 6.48 -26.47 -18.07
CA PRO A 269 6.48 -26.37 -19.54
C PRO A 269 5.60 -25.21 -20.06
N LEU A 270 5.97 -24.62 -21.21
CA LEU A 270 5.25 -23.48 -21.79
C LEU A 270 4.03 -23.95 -22.60
N PRO A 271 2.79 -23.52 -22.24
CA PRO A 271 1.58 -23.97 -22.94
C PRO A 271 1.50 -23.45 -24.38
N ASP A 272 0.78 -24.17 -25.24
CA ASP A 272 0.60 -23.82 -26.65
C ASP A 272 0.02 -22.41 -26.85
N THR A 273 -0.96 -22.02 -26.03
CA THR A 273 -1.58 -20.69 -26.09
C THR A 273 -0.59 -19.59 -25.75
N ALA A 274 0.26 -19.82 -24.74
CA ALA A 274 1.31 -18.92 -24.32
C ALA A 274 2.34 -18.70 -25.44
N ARG A 275 2.73 -19.78 -26.14
CA ARG A 275 3.61 -19.71 -27.32
C ARG A 275 3.01 -18.87 -28.44
N GLN A 276 1.76 -19.14 -28.80
CA GLN A 276 1.06 -18.39 -29.85
C GLN A 276 0.91 -16.91 -29.49
N TYR A 277 0.63 -16.61 -28.22
CA TYR A 277 0.52 -15.24 -27.73
C TYR A 277 1.85 -14.48 -27.79
N LEU A 278 2.96 -15.08 -27.32
CA LEU A 278 4.29 -14.48 -27.42
C LEU A 278 4.69 -14.20 -28.87
N LEU A 279 4.44 -15.14 -29.79
CA LEU A 279 4.70 -14.97 -31.21
C LEU A 279 3.83 -13.89 -31.87
N ALA A 280 2.62 -13.66 -31.36
CA ALA A 280 1.74 -12.59 -31.82
C ALA A 280 2.20 -11.21 -31.32
N GLU A 281 2.58 -11.11 -30.04
CA GLU A 281 3.11 -9.87 -29.46
C GLU A 281 4.45 -9.47 -30.09
N LEU A 282 5.30 -10.43 -30.46
CA LEU A 282 6.55 -10.17 -31.18
C LEU A 282 6.33 -9.58 -32.59
N GLY A 283 5.21 -9.91 -33.23
CA GLY A 283 4.83 -9.34 -34.52
C GLY A 283 4.49 -7.84 -34.45
N LYS A 284 4.24 -7.31 -33.25
CA LYS A 284 3.98 -5.88 -33.04
C LYS A 284 5.30 -5.12 -32.92
N GLN A 285 5.48 -4.11 -33.78
CA GLN A 285 6.73 -3.35 -33.89
C GLN A 285 7.19 -2.68 -32.58
N GLN A 286 6.27 -2.43 -31.64
CA GLN A 286 6.56 -1.74 -30.38
C GLN A 286 7.25 -2.63 -29.33
N TYR A 287 7.12 -3.96 -29.43
CA TYR A 287 7.60 -4.89 -28.40
C TYR A 287 8.48 -6.02 -28.96
N SER A 288 8.72 -6.05 -30.27
CA SER A 288 9.46 -7.10 -30.98
C SER A 288 10.86 -7.34 -30.42
N GLY A 289 11.65 -6.29 -30.17
CA GLY A 289 13.00 -6.40 -29.63
C GLY A 289 13.05 -6.92 -28.18
N LEU A 290 12.07 -6.54 -27.36
CA LEU A 290 12.00 -6.96 -25.96
C LEU A 290 11.51 -8.41 -25.82
N VAL A 291 10.48 -8.79 -26.59
CA VAL A 291 9.99 -10.18 -26.63
C VAL A 291 11.05 -11.11 -27.24
N ALA A 292 11.82 -10.65 -28.24
CA ALA A 292 12.95 -11.39 -28.78
C ALA A 292 14.04 -11.62 -27.72
N GLY A 293 14.38 -10.60 -26.92
CA GLY A 293 15.33 -10.74 -25.81
C GLY A 293 14.85 -11.72 -24.72
N LEU A 294 13.56 -11.69 -24.38
CA LEU A 294 12.96 -12.63 -23.43
C LEU A 294 12.95 -14.07 -23.95
N LEU A 295 12.69 -14.26 -25.26
CA LEU A 295 12.72 -15.57 -25.90
C LEU A 295 14.14 -16.12 -26.09
N LEU A 296 15.16 -15.25 -26.28
CA LEU A 296 16.58 -15.64 -26.34
C LEU A 296 17.13 -16.12 -24.99
N GLN A 297 16.57 -15.62 -23.88
CA GLN A 297 16.89 -16.11 -22.53
C GLN A 297 16.24 -17.47 -22.23
N MET A 298 15.31 -17.93 -23.07
CA MET A 298 14.68 -19.24 -22.95
C MET A 298 15.44 -20.26 -23.79
N ASP A 299 15.99 -21.30 -23.17
CA ASP A 299 16.64 -22.45 -23.84
C ASP A 299 15.62 -23.38 -24.55
N GLU A 300 14.70 -22.84 -25.36
CA GLU A 300 13.82 -23.64 -26.23
C GLU A 300 14.19 -23.49 -27.72
N PRO A 301 15.00 -24.41 -28.28
CA PRO A 301 15.52 -24.30 -29.65
C PRO A 301 14.43 -24.31 -30.74
N ARG A 302 13.25 -24.87 -30.44
CA ARG A 302 12.11 -24.89 -31.36
C ARG A 302 11.44 -23.52 -31.50
N LEU A 303 11.39 -22.73 -30.42
CA LEU A 303 10.85 -21.37 -30.46
C LEU A 303 11.82 -20.41 -31.17
N LEU A 304 13.12 -20.60 -30.99
CA LEU A 304 14.16 -19.85 -31.70
C LEU A 304 14.13 -20.08 -33.22
N ALA A 305 13.87 -21.32 -33.67
CA ALA A 305 13.70 -21.63 -35.09
C ALA A 305 12.46 -20.92 -35.68
N GLN A 306 11.32 -20.95 -34.97
CA GLN A 306 10.10 -20.25 -35.41
C GLN A 306 10.25 -18.71 -35.41
N LEU A 307 11.04 -18.19 -34.47
CA LEU A 307 11.48 -16.79 -34.42
C LEU A 307 12.27 -16.39 -35.66
N ALA A 308 13.29 -17.17 -36.02
CA ALA A 308 14.13 -16.92 -37.18
C ALA A 308 13.32 -16.95 -38.49
N ASP A 309 12.40 -17.91 -38.65
CA ASP A 309 11.52 -17.99 -39.81
C ASP A 309 10.56 -16.78 -39.90
N ARG A 310 9.97 -16.33 -38.79
CA ARG A 310 9.06 -15.18 -38.84
C ARG A 310 9.78 -13.85 -39.06
N LEU A 311 10.93 -13.63 -38.43
CA LEU A 311 11.72 -12.42 -38.66
C LEU A 311 12.17 -12.33 -40.13
N THR A 312 12.67 -13.43 -40.69
CA THR A 312 13.04 -13.47 -42.12
C THR A 312 11.84 -13.28 -43.05
N HIS A 313 10.66 -13.79 -42.70
CA HIS A 313 9.43 -13.52 -43.46
C HIS A 313 8.93 -12.08 -43.33
N GLN A 314 9.09 -11.43 -42.18
CA GLN A 314 8.69 -10.03 -41.96
C GLN A 314 9.64 -9.06 -42.67
N GLU A 315 10.95 -9.32 -42.64
CA GLU A 315 11.95 -8.58 -43.42
C GLU A 315 11.71 -8.72 -44.93
N ARG A 316 11.37 -9.91 -45.42
CA ARG A 316 11.04 -10.12 -46.85
C ARG A 316 9.83 -9.31 -47.31
N ARG A 317 8.80 -9.14 -46.46
CA ARG A 317 7.63 -8.30 -46.78
C ARG A 317 7.97 -6.81 -46.84
N HIS A 318 8.93 -6.35 -46.02
CA HIS A 318 9.40 -4.97 -46.04
C HIS A 318 10.37 -4.70 -47.20
N GLY A 319 11.21 -5.67 -47.58
CA GLY A 319 12.08 -5.58 -48.75
C GLY A 319 11.31 -5.46 -50.08
N THR A 320 10.15 -6.09 -50.19
CA THR A 320 9.30 -5.99 -51.39
C THR A 320 8.49 -4.70 -51.50
N SER A 321 8.37 -3.89 -50.44
CA SER A 321 7.59 -2.64 -50.49
C SER A 321 8.41 -1.42 -50.92
N VAL A 322 9.74 -1.52 -51.00
CA VAL A 322 10.63 -0.38 -51.34
C VAL A 322 11.17 -0.44 -52.77
N MET A 323 11.00 -1.55 -53.50
CA MET A 323 11.33 -1.62 -54.92
C MET A 323 10.07 -1.63 -55.80
N ARG A 324 9.47 -0.45 -55.97
CA ARG A 324 8.79 -0.15 -57.24
C ARG A 324 9.79 0.66 -58.06
N PRO A 325 10.38 0.12 -59.14
CA PRO A 325 11.24 0.90 -60.00
C PRO A 325 10.36 1.95 -60.70
N ASP A 326 10.78 3.20 -60.60
CA ASP A 326 10.27 4.33 -61.37
C ASP A 326 10.55 4.00 -62.85
N THR A 327 9.55 3.47 -63.56
CA THR A 327 9.67 3.22 -65.00
C THR A 327 9.55 4.55 -65.71
N GLY A 328 10.69 4.96 -66.31
CA GLY A 328 10.90 6.25 -66.91
C GLY A 328 9.89 6.64 -67.99
N THR A 329 9.70 7.94 -68.06
CA THR A 329 9.17 8.71 -69.17
C THR A 329 10.00 8.49 -70.45
N PRO A 330 9.35 8.28 -71.61
CA PRO A 330 9.91 8.67 -72.89
C PRO A 330 9.19 9.90 -73.46
N ASP A 331 10.01 10.86 -73.90
CA ASP A 331 9.66 12.05 -74.68
C ASP A 331 8.99 11.73 -76.03
N GLY A 332 8.10 12.61 -76.52
CA GLY A 332 7.73 12.66 -77.95
C GLY A 332 6.36 13.24 -78.36
N ARG A 333 6.23 14.59 -78.30
CA ARG A 333 5.42 15.59 -79.07
C ARG A 333 4.59 15.16 -80.34
N PRO A 334 3.78 16.05 -81.00
CA PRO A 334 2.89 17.17 -80.57
C PRO A 334 1.54 17.23 -81.37
N GLY A 335 0.69 18.23 -81.08
CA GLY A 335 -0.47 18.67 -81.92
C GLY A 335 -1.83 18.26 -81.34
N LEU A 336 -2.83 19.14 -81.14
CA LEU A 336 -3.21 20.42 -81.75
C LEU A 336 -3.63 21.44 -80.68
#